data_AF-A0A9D5YVS4-F1
#
_entry.id   AF-A0A9D5YVS4-F1
#
_cell.length_a   1.000
_cell.length_b   1.000
_cell.length_c   1.000
_cell.angle_alpha   90.00
_cell.angle_beta   90.00
_cell.angle_gamma   90.00
#
_symmetry.space_group_name_H-M   'P 1'
#
loop_
_entity.id
_entity.type
_entity.pdbx_description
1 polymer ?
#
loop_
_entity_poly.entity_id
_entity_poly.type
_entity_poly.pdbx_seq_one_letter_code
_entity_poly.pdbx_strand_id
1 'polypeptide(L)'
;MGVEAIHFGQVELMGRNDREYGAWEKMLARVRAYGRAQARRGMVLCDAHVPRGGVRVGERLLFDFHSFPMRIDEVPERPMEGVLRTGYLDGIYGRSLGGVTPSGWRCEHLPYLVELDNFGRSGKEGQNIGGHWIWGYDEITWFAHLSQPAREAWLRYAWKWVRENDPNGYLQMPGSRNLAVPVEGKDWYWASRKSAACPDGFGDEETIREIWR
;
A
#
# COMPACT_ATOMS: atom_id res chain seq x y z
N MET A 1 -5.30 9.44 -16.63
CA MET A 1 -6.29 10.45 -16.20
C MET A 1 -5.90 10.94 -14.82
N GLY A 2 -6.03 12.24 -14.52
CA GLY A 2 -5.85 12.77 -13.16
C GLY A 2 -7.20 12.86 -12.43
N VAL A 3 -7.24 12.33 -11.21
CA VAL A 3 -8.38 12.37 -10.28
C VAL A 3 -7.87 12.69 -8.89
N GLU A 4 -8.64 13.46 -8.12
CA GLU A 4 -8.36 13.71 -6.71
C GLU A 4 -8.64 12.47 -5.87
N ALA A 5 -7.71 12.11 -4.97
CA ALA A 5 -7.84 10.99 -4.05
C ALA A 5 -7.41 11.40 -2.64
N ILE A 6 -8.07 10.85 -1.62
CA ILE A 6 -7.76 11.04 -0.20
C ILE A 6 -7.64 9.69 0.47
N HIS A 7 -6.46 9.43 1.04
CA HIS A 7 -6.21 8.28 1.88
C HIS A 7 -6.56 8.62 3.34
N PHE A 8 -7.39 7.80 3.98
CA PHE A 8 -7.90 8.02 5.34
C PHE A 8 -7.14 7.24 6.43
N GLY A 9 -5.96 6.69 6.11
CA GLY A 9 -5.10 6.02 7.07
C GLY A 9 -5.70 4.73 7.60
N GLN A 10 -5.43 4.42 8.87
CA GLN A 10 -5.87 3.20 9.54
C GLN A 10 -7.30 3.36 10.08
N VAL A 11 -8.29 3.16 9.21
CA VAL A 11 -9.71 3.49 9.48
C VAL A 11 -10.26 2.83 10.75
N GLU A 12 -9.91 1.57 10.98
CA GLU A 12 -10.42 0.81 12.15
C GLU A 12 -9.73 1.24 13.45
N LEU A 13 -8.48 1.68 13.38
CA LEU A 13 -7.74 2.19 14.54
C LEU A 13 -8.27 3.58 14.95
N MET A 14 -8.40 4.47 13.96
CA MET A 14 -8.92 5.83 14.14
C MET A 14 -10.41 5.81 14.52
N GLY A 15 -11.16 4.84 13.99
CA GLY A 15 -12.59 4.64 14.21
C GLY A 15 -12.95 3.71 15.37
N ARG A 16 -12.03 3.41 16.31
CA ARG A 16 -12.23 2.38 17.35
C ARG A 16 -13.56 2.52 18.13
N ASN A 17 -14.06 3.74 18.30
CA ASN A 17 -15.32 4.02 19.02
C ASN A 17 -16.55 4.09 18.09
N ASP A 18 -16.37 4.12 16.78
CA ASP A 18 -17.44 4.14 15.77
C ASP A 18 -17.77 2.72 15.30
N ARG A 19 -18.29 1.90 16.22
CA ARG A 19 -18.44 0.45 16.03
C ARG A 19 -19.32 0.04 14.85
N GLU A 20 -20.24 0.92 14.43
CA GLU A 20 -21.15 0.70 13.30
C GLU A 20 -20.77 1.55 12.08
N TYR A 21 -19.62 2.23 12.11
CA TYR A 21 -19.10 3.09 11.04
C TYR A 21 -20.00 4.27 10.63
N GLY A 22 -20.96 4.66 11.49
CA GLY A 22 -21.91 5.72 11.19
C GLY A 22 -21.28 7.12 11.17
N ALA A 23 -20.23 7.35 11.97
CA ALA A 23 -19.47 8.60 11.91
C ALA A 23 -18.60 8.66 10.65
N TRP A 24 -17.94 7.55 10.28
CA TRP A 24 -17.21 7.42 9.03
C TRP A 24 -18.10 7.65 7.80
N GLU A 25 -19.27 7.01 7.75
CA GLU A 25 -20.23 7.20 6.65
C GLU A 25 -20.63 8.67 6.50
N LYS A 26 -20.98 9.34 7.61
CA LYS A 26 -21.36 10.78 7.59
C LYS A 26 -20.21 11.68 7.14
N MET A 27 -18.98 11.40 7.60
CA MET A 27 -17.81 12.18 7.22
C MET A 27 -17.50 12.01 5.73
N LEU A 28 -17.43 10.77 5.23
CA LEU A 28 -17.17 10.47 3.83
C LEU A 28 -18.28 11.02 2.93
N ALA A 29 -19.54 11.00 3.36
CA ALA A 29 -20.64 11.63 2.63
C ALA A 29 -20.43 13.14 2.45
N ARG A 30 -19.92 13.85 3.46
CA ARG A 30 -19.58 15.29 3.37
C ARG A 30 -18.39 15.53 2.44
N VAL A 31 -17.33 14.73 2.55
CA VAL A 31 -16.17 14.80 1.64
C VAL A 31 -16.62 14.63 0.19
N ARG A 32 -17.43 13.61 -0.10
CA ARG A 32 -17.94 13.36 -1.45
C ARG A 32 -18.88 14.46 -1.93
N ALA A 33 -19.73 15.00 -1.06
CA ALA A 33 -20.61 16.12 -1.41
C ALA A 33 -19.81 17.37 -1.80
N TYR A 34 -18.74 17.67 -1.06
CA TYR A 34 -17.82 18.74 -1.39
C TYR A 34 -17.07 18.45 -2.71
N GLY A 35 -16.53 17.24 -2.85
CA GLY A 35 -15.83 16.78 -4.05
C GLY A 35 -16.68 16.87 -5.31
N ARG A 36 -17.99 16.57 -5.24
CA ARG A 36 -18.91 16.72 -6.37
C ARG A 36 -18.99 18.16 -6.90
N ALA A 37 -18.90 19.15 -6.01
CA ALA A 37 -18.98 20.55 -6.38
C ALA A 37 -17.62 21.15 -6.76
N GLN A 38 -16.52 20.64 -6.21
CA GLN A 38 -15.21 21.31 -6.21
C GLN A 38 -14.07 20.54 -6.89
N ALA A 39 -14.13 19.21 -6.94
CA ALA A 39 -13.10 18.41 -7.58
C ALA A 39 -13.17 18.56 -9.10
N ARG A 40 -12.02 18.54 -9.79
CA ARG A 40 -11.95 18.76 -11.25
C ARG A 40 -12.79 17.75 -12.04
N ARG A 41 -12.99 16.55 -11.49
CA ARG A 41 -13.77 15.48 -12.10
C ARG A 41 -15.13 15.25 -11.43
N GLY A 42 -15.55 16.15 -10.54
CA GLY A 42 -16.80 16.00 -9.78
C GLY A 42 -16.80 14.78 -8.86
N MET A 43 -15.62 14.26 -8.52
CA MET A 43 -15.47 13.12 -7.62
C MET A 43 -14.13 13.17 -6.88
N VAL A 44 -14.10 12.54 -5.71
CA VAL A 44 -12.88 12.27 -4.95
C VAL A 44 -12.89 10.78 -4.63
N LEU A 45 -11.80 10.09 -4.98
CA LEU A 45 -11.60 8.71 -4.57
C LEU A 45 -11.13 8.66 -3.12
N CYS A 46 -11.71 7.77 -2.32
CA CYS A 46 -11.37 7.60 -0.92
C CYS A 46 -10.91 6.16 -0.71
N ASP A 47 -9.76 5.99 -0.08
CA ASP A 47 -9.24 4.70 0.32
C ASP A 47 -8.71 4.74 1.76
N ALA A 48 -8.42 3.57 2.33
CA ALA A 48 -7.90 3.43 3.67
C ALA A 48 -7.20 2.08 3.85
N HIS A 49 -6.37 2.00 4.89
CA HIS A 49 -5.87 0.74 5.42
C HIS A 49 -6.98 0.01 6.19
N VAL A 50 -7.26 -1.24 5.81
CA VAL A 50 -8.39 -2.04 6.31
C VAL A 50 -7.94 -3.43 6.79
N PRO A 51 -7.36 -3.56 8.00
CA PRO A 51 -6.81 -4.83 8.47
C PRO A 51 -7.84 -5.97 8.57
N ARG A 52 -9.13 -5.66 8.65
CA ARG A 52 -10.23 -6.65 8.62
C ARG A 52 -10.90 -6.81 7.25
N GLY A 53 -10.30 -6.28 6.18
CA GLY A 53 -10.74 -6.51 4.80
C GLY A 53 -11.71 -5.49 4.24
N GLY A 54 -12.19 -4.53 5.04
CA GLY A 54 -13.02 -3.43 4.56
C GLY A 54 -13.99 -2.92 5.61
N VAL A 55 -14.60 -1.76 5.35
CA VAL A 55 -15.68 -1.20 6.18
C VAL A 55 -16.93 -0.97 5.33
N ARG A 56 -18.09 -1.35 5.87
CA ARG A 56 -19.39 -1.21 5.20
C ARG A 56 -20.51 -0.96 6.19
N VAL A 57 -21.56 -0.27 5.72
CA VAL A 57 -22.84 -0.09 6.43
C VAL A 57 -23.90 -0.84 5.64
N GLY A 58 -24.38 -1.95 6.20
CA GLY A 58 -25.18 -2.92 5.44
C GLY A 58 -24.37 -3.48 4.26
N GLU A 59 -24.87 -3.31 3.04
CA GLU A 59 -24.15 -3.70 1.82
C GLU A 59 -23.27 -2.58 1.24
N ARG A 60 -23.34 -1.34 1.76
CA ARG A 60 -22.62 -0.20 1.19
C ARG A 60 -21.19 -0.14 1.69
N LEU A 61 -20.23 -0.28 0.79
CA LEU A 61 -18.81 -0.03 1.05
C LEU A 61 -18.60 1.48 1.24
N LEU A 62 -17.73 1.87 2.17
CA LEU A 62 -17.48 3.29 2.43
C LEU A 62 -16.35 3.89 1.55
N PHE A 63 -15.44 3.04 1.09
CA PHE A 63 -14.28 3.42 0.28
C PHE A 63 -14.42 2.94 -1.18
N ASP A 64 -13.73 3.61 -2.09
CA ASP A 64 -13.75 3.31 -3.53
C ASP A 64 -12.78 2.19 -3.91
N PHE A 65 -11.72 2.04 -3.13
CA PHE A 65 -10.74 0.94 -3.17
C PHE A 65 -10.04 0.88 -1.80
N HIS A 66 -9.17 -0.11 -1.60
CA HIS A 66 -8.29 -0.16 -0.42
C HIS A 66 -6.84 0.09 -0.79
N SER A 67 -6.07 0.68 0.11
CA SER A 67 -4.61 0.60 0.06
C SER A 67 -4.16 -0.16 1.29
N PHE A 68 -3.15 -1.01 1.17
CA PHE A 68 -2.68 -1.80 2.31
C PHE A 68 -1.19 -2.13 2.19
N PRO A 69 -0.47 -2.30 3.30
CA PRO A 69 0.90 -2.76 3.25
C PRO A 69 1.01 -4.16 2.63
N MET A 70 2.14 -4.48 2.02
CA MET A 70 2.35 -5.76 1.35
C MET A 70 2.34 -6.95 2.32
N ARG A 71 2.71 -6.74 3.58
CA ARG A 71 2.93 -7.79 4.59
C ARG A 71 3.89 -8.84 4.06
N ILE A 72 5.14 -8.44 3.98
CA ILE A 72 6.20 -9.29 3.45
C ILE A 72 6.67 -10.25 4.54
N ASP A 73 6.57 -11.55 4.26
CA ASP A 73 7.06 -12.60 5.15
C ASP A 73 8.56 -12.82 4.91
N GLU A 74 9.27 -13.18 5.97
CA GLU A 74 10.71 -13.40 5.93
C GLU A 74 11.01 -14.84 5.48
N VAL A 75 12.18 -15.04 4.89
CA VAL A 75 12.73 -16.39 4.63
C VAL A 75 13.89 -16.62 5.61
N PRO A 76 13.68 -17.25 6.78
CA PRO A 76 14.67 -17.26 7.87
C PRO A 76 16.05 -17.78 7.47
N GLU A 77 16.12 -18.71 6.52
CA GLU A 77 17.36 -19.30 6.03
C GLU A 77 18.16 -18.40 5.08
N ARG A 78 17.54 -17.32 4.58
CA ARG A 78 18.12 -16.41 3.56
C ARG A 78 17.97 -14.95 4.03
N PRO A 79 18.98 -14.40 4.72
CA PRO A 79 18.95 -13.03 5.23
C PRO A 79 18.56 -12.00 4.18
N MET A 80 17.77 -11.01 4.59
CA MET A 80 17.21 -9.95 3.74
C MET A 80 16.21 -10.42 2.67
N GLU A 81 15.93 -11.72 2.54
CA GLU A 81 14.94 -12.22 1.59
C GLU A 81 13.52 -12.16 2.15
N GLY A 82 12.60 -11.68 1.31
CA GLY A 82 11.18 -11.60 1.60
C GLY A 82 10.35 -12.43 0.61
N VAL A 83 9.13 -12.78 1.00
CA VAL A 83 8.17 -13.50 0.16
C VAL A 83 6.75 -13.03 0.49
N LEU A 84 5.89 -12.94 -0.52
CA LEU A 84 4.46 -12.70 -0.33
C LEU A 84 3.73 -14.02 -0.12
N ARG A 85 2.80 -14.02 0.84
CA ARG A 85 1.99 -15.19 1.20
C ARG A 85 0.57 -14.77 1.54
N THR A 86 -0.41 -15.55 1.08
CA THR A 86 -1.78 -15.43 1.56
C THR A 86 -1.86 -15.89 3.02
N GLY A 87 -2.70 -15.23 3.81
CA GLY A 87 -2.87 -15.57 5.23
C GLY A 87 -1.68 -15.21 6.14
N TYR A 88 -0.65 -14.52 5.64
CA TYR A 88 0.40 -13.98 6.48
C TYR A 88 -0.07 -12.68 7.17
N LEU A 89 -0.01 -12.68 8.50
CA LEU A 89 -0.50 -11.60 9.36
C LEU A 89 -1.91 -11.13 8.96
N ASP A 90 -2.10 -9.82 8.87
CA ASP A 90 -3.31 -9.14 8.42
C ASP A 90 -3.28 -8.78 6.93
N GLY A 91 -2.41 -9.40 6.11
CA GLY A 91 -2.32 -9.15 4.67
C GLY A 91 -3.67 -9.28 3.95
N ILE A 92 -3.95 -8.37 3.00
CA ILE A 92 -5.28 -8.20 2.40
C ILE A 92 -5.64 -9.25 1.32
N TYR A 93 -4.67 -10.04 0.88
CA TYR A 93 -4.81 -11.00 -0.23
C TYR A 93 -5.98 -11.99 -0.01
N GLY A 94 -6.99 -11.96 -0.87
CA GLY A 94 -8.20 -12.77 -0.78
C GLY A 94 -9.18 -12.37 0.33
N ARG A 95 -8.95 -11.23 0.99
CA ARG A 95 -9.71 -10.79 2.18
C ARG A 95 -10.48 -9.49 2.00
N SER A 96 -10.37 -8.85 0.83
CA SER A 96 -11.13 -7.64 0.51
C SER A 96 -12.64 -7.91 0.50
N LEU A 97 -13.42 -7.12 1.24
CA LEU A 97 -14.87 -7.26 1.32
C LEU A 97 -15.57 -6.71 0.06
N GLY A 98 -16.63 -7.42 -0.35
CA GLY A 98 -17.56 -6.96 -1.38
C GLY A 98 -18.76 -6.20 -0.84
N GLY A 99 -19.49 -5.57 -1.77
CA GLY A 99 -20.67 -4.79 -1.51
C GLY A 99 -21.00 -3.84 -2.67
N VAL A 100 -21.80 -2.83 -2.37
CA VAL A 100 -22.11 -1.73 -3.28
C VAL A 100 -21.13 -0.59 -3.03
N THR A 101 -20.37 -0.23 -4.04
CA THR A 101 -19.38 0.85 -3.96
C THR A 101 -20.05 2.22 -3.82
N PRO A 102 -19.29 3.25 -3.39
CA PRO A 102 -19.79 4.62 -3.33
C PRO A 102 -20.32 5.16 -4.67
N SER A 103 -19.82 4.66 -5.80
CA SER A 103 -20.30 5.01 -7.15
C SER A 103 -21.45 4.14 -7.66
N GLY A 104 -21.92 3.17 -6.86
CA GLY A 104 -23.19 2.47 -7.07
C GLY A 104 -23.11 1.10 -7.76
N TRP A 105 -21.93 0.69 -8.22
CA TRP A 105 -21.75 -0.67 -8.77
C TRP A 105 -21.45 -1.69 -7.65
N ARG A 106 -21.81 -2.94 -7.88
CA ARG A 106 -21.62 -4.04 -6.91
C ARG A 106 -20.39 -4.87 -7.27
N CYS A 107 -19.67 -5.32 -6.25
CA CYS A 107 -18.52 -6.21 -6.37
C CYS A 107 -18.55 -7.32 -5.31
N GLU A 108 -17.97 -8.48 -5.63
CA GLU A 108 -17.73 -9.56 -4.66
C GLU A 108 -16.52 -9.26 -3.76
N HIS A 109 -15.52 -8.58 -4.33
CA HIS A 109 -14.33 -8.10 -3.65
C HIS A 109 -14.01 -6.70 -4.17
N LEU A 110 -13.76 -5.75 -3.28
CA LEU A 110 -13.37 -4.40 -3.69
C LEU A 110 -11.90 -4.41 -4.17
N PRO A 111 -11.57 -3.74 -5.30
CA PRO A 111 -10.18 -3.60 -5.73
C PRO A 111 -9.31 -2.93 -4.67
N TYR A 112 -8.02 -3.29 -4.66
CA TYR A 112 -7.07 -2.72 -3.73
C TYR A 112 -5.67 -2.58 -4.31
N LEU A 113 -4.92 -1.66 -3.71
CA LEU A 113 -3.49 -1.47 -3.90
C LEU A 113 -2.75 -2.11 -2.72
N VAL A 114 -1.63 -2.77 -3.01
CA VAL A 114 -0.61 -3.05 -2.00
C VAL A 114 0.63 -2.21 -2.23
N GLU A 115 1.21 -1.71 -1.16
CA GLU A 115 2.34 -0.78 -1.20
C GLU A 115 3.48 -1.26 -0.28
N LEU A 116 4.71 -0.87 -0.63
CA LEU A 116 5.82 -0.85 0.32
C LEU A 116 5.55 0.27 1.33
N ASP A 117 5.08 -0.10 2.52
CA ASP A 117 4.62 0.84 3.54
C ASP A 117 5.75 1.42 4.41
N ASN A 118 5.44 2.54 5.07
CA ASN A 118 6.29 3.22 6.05
C ASN A 118 5.65 3.16 7.44
N PHE A 119 6.38 2.64 8.42
CA PHE A 119 5.92 2.61 9.82
C PHE A 119 7.06 2.76 10.85
N GLY A 120 8.28 3.06 10.40
CA GLY A 120 9.34 3.59 11.26
C GLY A 120 10.50 2.61 11.50
N ARG A 121 11.15 2.75 12.66
CA ARG A 121 12.32 1.93 13.05
C ARG A 121 11.93 0.91 14.09
N SER A 122 12.42 -0.32 13.93
CA SER A 122 12.34 -1.31 15.01
C SER A 122 13.52 -1.20 15.99
N GLY A 123 14.66 -0.64 15.54
CA GLY A 123 15.93 -0.66 16.27
C GLY A 123 16.62 -2.03 16.26
N LYS A 124 16.17 -2.95 15.40
CA LYS A 124 16.67 -4.32 15.21
C LYS A 124 16.89 -4.63 13.73
N GLU A 125 17.27 -3.62 12.95
CA GLU A 125 17.50 -3.71 11.52
C GLU A 125 18.50 -4.82 11.17
N GLY A 126 18.16 -5.63 10.16
CA GLY A 126 18.92 -6.82 9.74
C GLY A 126 18.62 -8.08 10.56
N GLN A 127 17.70 -8.05 11.50
CA GLN A 127 17.32 -9.20 12.34
C GLN A 127 15.89 -9.65 12.06
N ASN A 128 15.66 -10.96 12.05
CA ASN A 128 14.31 -11.50 12.08
C ASN A 128 13.74 -11.31 13.50
N ILE A 129 12.80 -10.37 13.63
CA ILE A 129 12.10 -10.07 14.90
C ILE A 129 10.62 -10.46 14.86
N GLY A 130 10.18 -11.05 13.74
CA GLY A 130 8.79 -11.40 13.47
C GLY A 130 7.84 -10.21 13.35
N GLY A 131 6.55 -10.51 13.18
CA GLY A 131 5.53 -9.50 12.95
C GLY A 131 5.69 -8.83 11.58
N HIS A 132 5.24 -7.59 11.45
CA HIS A 132 5.22 -6.85 10.18
C HIS A 132 6.59 -6.21 9.82
N TRP A 133 7.63 -6.48 10.61
CA TRP A 133 8.97 -5.91 10.44
C TRP A 133 9.86 -6.84 9.62
N ILE A 134 9.83 -6.70 8.29
CA ILE A 134 10.69 -7.51 7.42
C ILE A 134 12.17 -7.22 7.70
N TRP A 135 12.86 -8.23 8.23
CA TRP A 135 14.24 -8.15 8.71
C TRP A 135 14.49 -6.97 9.65
N GLY A 136 13.50 -6.64 10.48
CA GLY A 136 13.59 -5.52 11.43
C GLY A 136 13.45 -4.14 10.79
N TYR A 137 13.11 -4.04 9.51
CA TYR A 137 12.85 -2.77 8.83
C TYR A 137 11.35 -2.59 8.56
N ASP A 138 10.92 -1.35 8.30
CA ASP A 138 9.69 -1.15 7.54
C ASP A 138 9.89 -1.53 6.06
N GLU A 139 8.79 -1.76 5.33
CA GLU A 139 8.84 -2.42 4.03
C GLU A 139 9.63 -1.64 2.99
N ILE A 140 9.44 -0.31 2.91
CA ILE A 140 10.21 0.51 1.96
C ILE A 140 11.67 0.68 2.40
N THR A 141 11.95 0.76 3.70
CA THR A 141 13.34 0.85 4.18
C THR A 141 14.07 -0.44 3.89
N TRP A 142 13.45 -1.61 4.13
CA TRP A 142 13.99 -2.91 3.72
C TRP A 142 14.30 -2.92 2.23
N PHE A 143 13.31 -2.55 1.40
CA PHE A 143 13.46 -2.52 -0.04
C PHE A 143 14.63 -1.64 -0.48
N ALA A 144 14.77 -0.44 0.10
CA ALA A 144 15.86 0.47 -0.21
C ALA A 144 17.25 -0.08 0.17
N HIS A 145 17.35 -0.92 1.21
CA HIS A 145 18.60 -1.57 1.63
C HIS A 145 19.01 -2.75 0.73
N LEU A 146 18.11 -3.26 -0.11
CA LEU A 146 18.47 -4.27 -1.10
C LEU A 146 19.39 -3.68 -2.17
N SER A 147 20.23 -4.51 -2.78
CA SER A 147 20.98 -4.12 -3.99
C SER A 147 20.02 -3.79 -5.13
N GLN A 148 20.45 -2.97 -6.09
CA GLN A 148 19.62 -2.62 -7.23
C GLN A 148 19.06 -3.85 -7.98
N PRO A 149 19.85 -4.88 -8.34
CA PRO A 149 19.29 -6.07 -8.98
C PRO A 149 18.25 -6.80 -8.11
N ALA A 150 18.43 -6.81 -6.79
CA ALA A 150 17.47 -7.41 -5.87
C ALA A 150 16.16 -6.61 -5.79
N ARG A 151 16.23 -5.27 -5.81
CA ARG A 151 15.04 -4.40 -5.90
C ARG A 151 14.28 -4.63 -7.21
N GLU A 152 14.99 -4.68 -8.32
CA GLU A 152 14.40 -4.92 -9.64
C GLU A 152 13.71 -6.30 -9.70
N ALA A 153 14.38 -7.34 -9.18
CA ALA A 153 13.81 -8.68 -9.07
C ALA A 153 12.57 -8.69 -8.16
N TRP A 154 12.63 -8.00 -7.02
CA TRP A 154 11.50 -7.85 -6.09
C TRP A 154 10.29 -7.21 -6.76
N LEU A 155 10.46 -6.09 -7.46
CA LEU A 155 9.34 -5.40 -8.12
C LEU A 155 8.62 -6.30 -9.13
N ARG A 156 9.38 -7.06 -9.93
CA ARG A 156 8.82 -8.02 -10.89
C ARG A 156 8.12 -9.18 -10.19
N TYR A 157 8.76 -9.74 -9.16
CA TYR A 157 8.21 -10.81 -8.34
C TYR A 157 6.89 -10.38 -7.69
N ALA A 158 6.89 -9.27 -6.96
CA ALA A 158 5.74 -8.76 -6.24
C ALA A 158 4.58 -8.44 -7.18
N TRP A 159 4.84 -7.75 -8.28
CA TRP A 159 3.81 -7.44 -9.27
C TRP A 159 3.17 -8.72 -9.81
N LYS A 160 4.01 -9.67 -10.26
CA LYS A 160 3.54 -10.95 -10.81
C LYS A 160 2.74 -11.73 -9.77
N TRP A 161 3.28 -11.89 -8.56
CA TRP A 161 2.66 -12.65 -7.49
C TRP A 161 1.29 -12.07 -7.14
N VAL A 162 1.15 -10.75 -6.97
CA VAL A 162 -0.13 -10.12 -6.67
C VAL A 162 -1.15 -10.41 -7.78
N ARG A 163 -0.75 -10.25 -9.06
CA ARG A 163 -1.64 -10.51 -10.21
C ARG A 163 -2.06 -11.97 -10.33
N GLU A 164 -1.21 -12.91 -9.92
CA GLU A 164 -1.49 -14.36 -9.98
C GLU A 164 -2.32 -14.85 -8.79
N ASN A 165 -2.20 -14.23 -7.61
CA ASN A 165 -2.82 -14.73 -6.38
C ASN A 165 -4.12 -14.01 -6.00
N ASP A 166 -4.36 -12.78 -6.49
CA ASP A 166 -5.63 -12.08 -6.28
C ASP A 166 -5.96 -11.15 -7.47
N PRO A 167 -7.02 -11.44 -8.25
CA PRO A 167 -7.38 -10.62 -9.41
C PRO A 167 -7.79 -9.18 -9.07
N ASN A 168 -8.21 -8.91 -7.83
CA ASN A 168 -8.59 -7.58 -7.34
C ASN A 168 -7.40 -6.79 -6.76
N GLY A 169 -6.25 -7.44 -6.61
CA GLY A 169 -5.02 -6.83 -6.10
C GLY A 169 -4.17 -6.18 -7.20
N TYR A 170 -3.56 -5.05 -6.86
CA TYR A 170 -2.63 -4.32 -7.71
C TYR A 170 -1.44 -3.83 -6.90
N LEU A 171 -0.23 -3.96 -7.43
CA LEU A 171 0.96 -3.39 -6.80
C LEU A 171 1.03 -1.88 -7.09
N GLN A 172 1.09 -1.07 -6.04
CA GLN A 172 1.47 0.33 -6.11
C GLN A 172 3.00 0.42 -6.14
N MET A 173 3.55 0.86 -7.28
CA MET A 173 4.99 1.04 -7.43
C MET A 173 5.51 2.15 -6.51
N PRO A 174 6.67 1.96 -5.86
CA PRO A 174 7.25 3.01 -5.03
C PRO A 174 7.73 4.15 -5.95
N GLY A 175 7.16 5.35 -5.77
CA GLY A 175 7.64 6.55 -6.47
C GLY A 175 8.70 7.28 -5.66
N SER A 176 8.31 7.70 -4.46
CA SER A 176 9.20 8.35 -3.50
C SER A 176 8.67 8.17 -2.09
N ARG A 177 9.55 7.92 -1.11
CA ARG A 177 9.17 7.60 0.27
C ARG A 177 10.29 8.03 1.23
N ASN A 178 9.93 8.39 2.46
CA ASN A 178 10.94 8.58 3.50
C ASN A 178 11.53 7.23 3.92
N LEU A 179 12.79 7.23 4.34
CA LEU A 179 13.46 6.05 4.87
C LEU A 179 13.59 6.17 6.37
N ALA A 180 13.08 5.17 7.10
CA ALA A 180 13.23 5.14 8.53
C ALA A 180 14.71 5.03 8.88
N VAL A 181 15.45 4.14 8.23
CA VAL A 181 16.91 3.99 8.37
C VAL A 181 17.61 4.41 7.08
N PRO A 182 18.60 5.33 7.13
CA PRO A 182 19.26 5.80 5.92
C PRO A 182 20.07 4.74 5.19
N VAL A 183 20.05 4.78 3.86
CA VAL A 183 20.92 3.96 2.99
C VAL A 183 22.03 4.84 2.45
N GLU A 184 23.29 4.55 2.78
CA GLU A 184 24.46 5.35 2.34
C GLU A 184 24.30 6.86 2.64
N GLY A 185 23.66 7.20 3.76
CA GLY A 185 23.40 8.58 4.17
C GLY A 185 22.14 9.22 3.57
N LYS A 186 21.39 8.51 2.72
CA LYS A 186 20.12 8.98 2.15
C LYS A 186 18.95 8.63 3.08
N ASP A 187 18.21 9.64 3.52
CA ASP A 187 17.00 9.51 4.34
C ASP A 187 15.70 9.46 3.52
N TRP A 188 15.82 9.51 2.19
CA TRP A 188 14.70 9.49 1.27
C TRP A 188 14.97 8.59 0.07
N TYR A 189 13.99 7.77 -0.27
CA TYR A 189 13.98 6.93 -1.46
C TYR A 189 13.35 7.67 -2.62
N TRP A 190 14.06 7.70 -3.75
CA TRP A 190 13.56 8.18 -5.04
C TRP A 190 13.72 7.07 -6.07
N ALA A 191 12.62 6.59 -6.66
CA ALA A 191 12.70 5.58 -7.71
C ALA A 191 13.42 6.09 -8.97
N SER A 192 13.49 7.41 -9.15
CA SER A 192 14.14 8.04 -10.29
C SER A 192 15.60 7.61 -10.46
N ARG A 193 16.06 7.60 -11.71
CA ARG A 193 17.46 7.37 -12.02
C ARG A 193 18.32 8.50 -11.47
N LYS A 194 19.49 8.14 -10.94
CA LYS A 194 20.51 9.10 -10.53
C LYS A 194 20.86 10.04 -11.68
N SER A 195 20.70 11.33 -11.45
CA SER A 195 20.93 12.39 -12.44
C SER A 195 21.26 13.71 -11.74
N ALA A 196 21.57 14.76 -12.51
CA ALA A 196 21.76 16.09 -11.93
C ALA A 196 20.51 16.62 -11.21
N ALA A 197 19.31 16.24 -11.65
CA ALA A 197 18.03 16.64 -11.04
C ALA A 197 17.61 15.73 -9.87
N CYS A 198 18.14 14.51 -9.79
CA CYS A 198 17.92 13.58 -8.69
C CYS A 198 19.23 12.87 -8.32
N PRO A 199 20.15 13.55 -7.60
CA PRO A 199 21.46 12.99 -7.26
C PRO A 199 21.39 11.73 -6.38
N ASP A 200 20.31 11.60 -5.61
CA ASP A 200 20.08 10.50 -4.67
C ASP A 200 19.16 9.40 -5.20
N GLY A 201 18.84 9.44 -6.49
CA GLY A 201 18.02 8.43 -7.17
C GLY A 201 18.52 6.99 -6.97
N PHE A 202 17.58 6.09 -6.66
CA PHE A 202 17.83 4.66 -6.50
C PHE A 202 17.77 3.89 -7.84
N GLY A 203 17.17 4.49 -8.89
CA GLY A 203 17.25 3.95 -10.25
C GLY A 203 16.26 2.85 -10.62
N ASP A 204 15.16 2.70 -9.87
CA ASP A 204 14.15 1.69 -10.14
C ASP A 204 13.12 2.11 -11.22
N GLU A 205 13.17 3.36 -11.71
CA GLU A 205 12.22 3.92 -12.69
C GLU A 205 12.10 3.13 -14.00
N GLU A 206 13.19 2.51 -14.47
CA GLU A 206 13.18 1.73 -15.72
C GLU A 206 12.47 0.39 -15.52
N THR A 207 12.74 -0.31 -14.43
CA THR A 207 12.02 -1.54 -14.08
C THR A 207 10.53 -1.26 -13.86
N ILE A 208 10.19 -0.16 -13.18
CA ILE A 208 8.80 0.28 -13.02
C ILE A 208 8.14 0.54 -14.39
N ARG A 209 8.83 1.25 -15.29
CA ARG A 209 8.36 1.52 -16.66
C ARG A 209 8.13 0.22 -17.43
N GLU A 210 9.01 -0.77 -17.30
CA GLU A 210 8.88 -2.04 -18.00
C GLU A 210 7.68 -2.87 -17.50
N ILE A 211 7.40 -2.86 -16.20
CA ILE A 211 6.29 -3.62 -15.63
C ILE A 211 4.92 -3.06 -16.06
N TRP A 212 4.83 -1.75 -16.33
CA TRP A 212 3.59 -1.08 -16.73
C TRP A 212 3.39 -0.94 -18.24
N ARG A 213 4.29 -1.48 -19.06
CA ARG A 213 4.08 -1.58 -20.51
C ARG A 213 3.11 -2.69 -20.85
#